data_AF-A0A2P2C5K9-F1
#
_entry.id   AF-A0A2P2C5K9-F1
#
_cell.length_a   1.000
_cell.length_b   1.000
_cell.length_c   1.000
_cell.angle_alpha   90.00
_cell.angle_beta   90.00
_cell.angle_gamma   90.00
#
_symmetry.space_group_name_H-M   'P 1'
#
loop_
_entity.id
_entity.type
_entity.pdbx_description
1 polymer ?
#
loop_
_entity_poly.entity_id
_entity_poly.type
_entity_poly.pdbx_seq_one_letter_code
_entity_poly.pdbx_strand_id
1 'polypeptide(L)'
;MKKKLGALMLASVLSVSVSACEIPEDSGTAADRADVNNKPAKGEKGDKAAAKKDSGPKESVSQANAREAAANYLDYSAFSRTGLIKQLKFEGYSEKDAVYGVDAQKADWMKQAAASGENYLEMSSFSRQGLIDQLKFEGFTPEQAAYGAKKNGL
;
A
#
# COMPACT_ATOMS: atom_id res chain seq x y z
N MET A 1 -28.46 -4.40 -29.65
CA MET A 1 -28.16 -3.47 -30.76
C MET A 1 -26.75 -2.96 -30.58
N LYS A 2 -25.83 -3.29 -31.51
CA LYS A 2 -24.41 -2.93 -31.43
C LYS A 2 -24.24 -1.53 -32.03
N LYS A 3 -23.98 -0.51 -31.20
CA LYS A 3 -23.51 0.79 -31.68
C LYS A 3 -21.99 0.85 -31.45
N LYS A 4 -21.25 0.62 -32.52
CA LYS A 4 -19.85 1.06 -32.69
C LYS A 4 -19.87 2.47 -33.32
N LEU A 5 -18.70 3.10 -33.36
CA LEU A 5 -18.33 4.45 -33.83
C LEU A 5 -18.27 5.48 -32.69
N GLY A 6 -17.17 6.23 -32.48
CA GLY A 6 -15.93 6.34 -33.24
C GLY A 6 -14.89 7.09 -32.40
N ALA A 7 -13.62 6.79 -32.66
CA ALA A 7 -12.46 7.44 -32.05
C ALA A 7 -12.32 8.87 -32.57
N LEU A 8 -12.02 9.82 -31.67
CA LEU A 8 -11.46 11.12 -32.03
C LEU A 8 -10.21 11.34 -31.16
N MET A 9 -9.07 11.00 -31.75
CA MET A 9 -7.74 11.34 -31.24
C MET A 9 -7.47 12.82 -31.52
N LEU A 10 -7.38 13.64 -30.48
CA LEU A 10 -6.82 14.99 -30.55
C LEU A 10 -5.33 14.89 -30.17
N ALA A 11 -4.49 14.73 -31.19
CA ALA A 11 -3.05 14.82 -31.06
C ALA A 11 -2.65 16.31 -31.04
N SER A 12 -2.30 16.83 -29.87
CA SER A 12 -1.63 18.12 -29.73
C SER A 12 -0.13 17.92 -29.93
N VAL A 13 0.36 18.28 -31.11
CA VAL A 13 1.78 18.32 -31.44
C VAL A 13 2.35 19.63 -30.89
N LEU A 14 3.16 19.54 -29.83
CA LEU A 14 3.92 20.68 -29.32
C LEU A 14 5.28 20.69 -30.04
N SER A 15 5.40 21.54 -31.06
CA SER A 15 6.66 21.78 -31.76
C SER A 15 7.56 22.68 -30.90
N VAL A 16 8.56 22.10 -30.24
CA VAL A 16 9.70 22.84 -29.70
C VAL A 16 10.85 22.69 -30.69
N SER A 17 11.21 23.81 -31.31
CA SER A 17 12.31 23.94 -32.27
C SER A 17 13.65 23.63 -31.61
N VAL A 18 14.37 22.62 -32.13
CA VAL A 18 15.74 22.31 -31.72
C VAL A 18 16.70 23.25 -32.46
N SER A 19 17.40 24.11 -31.72
CA SER A 19 18.56 24.85 -32.22
C SER A 19 19.80 24.02 -31.88
N ALA A 20 20.53 23.62 -32.91
CA ALA A 20 21.75 22.84 -32.82
C ALA A 20 22.90 23.68 -32.24
N CYS A 21 23.53 23.17 -31.18
CA CYS A 21 24.93 23.44 -30.85
C CYS A 21 25.61 22.09 -30.64
N GLU A 22 26.52 21.74 -31.54
CA GLU A 22 27.43 20.60 -31.48
C GLU A 22 28.45 20.79 -30.35
N ILE A 23 28.66 19.78 -29.49
CA ILE A 23 29.82 19.64 -28.60
C ILE A 23 30.22 18.15 -28.57
N PRO A 24 31.52 17.81 -28.73
CA PRO A 24 32.01 16.53 -29.24
C PRO A 24 32.10 15.38 -28.22
N GLU A 25 32.18 14.16 -28.78
CA GLU A 25 32.43 12.89 -28.10
C GLU A 25 33.85 12.84 -27.50
N ASP A 26 33.94 12.46 -26.22
CA ASP A 26 35.18 12.01 -25.60
C ASP A 26 34.99 10.62 -25.00
N SER A 27 35.82 9.71 -25.51
CA SER A 27 35.92 8.30 -25.17
C SER A 27 36.78 8.12 -23.92
N GLY A 28 36.17 7.63 -22.83
CA GLY A 28 36.86 7.36 -21.56
C GLY A 28 36.60 5.95 -21.01
N THR A 29 37.56 5.07 -21.25
CA THR A 29 37.77 3.69 -20.79
C THR A 29 37.27 3.33 -19.37
N ALA A 30 36.50 2.25 -19.25
CA ALA A 30 36.31 1.53 -17.98
C ALA A 30 36.92 0.13 -18.07
N ALA A 31 38.11 -0.01 -17.52
CA ALA A 31 38.73 -1.27 -17.17
C ALA A 31 39.24 -1.15 -15.72
N ASP A 32 38.60 -1.84 -14.78
CA ASP A 32 39.30 -2.73 -13.85
C ASP A 32 38.30 -3.65 -13.12
N ARG A 33 38.70 -4.90 -12.92
CA ARG A 33 37.92 -5.99 -12.32
C ARG A 33 38.41 -6.21 -10.89
N ALA A 34 37.51 -6.50 -9.95
CA ALA A 34 37.87 -7.34 -8.80
C ALA A 34 36.70 -8.24 -8.38
N ASP A 35 36.94 -9.53 -8.60
CA ASP A 35 36.19 -10.71 -8.17
C ASP A 35 36.39 -10.94 -6.66
N VAL A 36 35.33 -11.30 -5.94
CA VAL A 36 35.44 -12.27 -4.84
C VAL A 36 34.11 -13.00 -4.64
N ASN A 37 34.06 -14.20 -5.21
CA ASN A 37 33.14 -15.27 -4.87
C ASN A 37 33.70 -16.09 -3.70
N ASN A 38 32.90 -16.37 -2.65
CA ASN A 38 33.05 -17.62 -1.91
C ASN A 38 31.76 -18.07 -1.19
N LYS A 39 31.43 -19.35 -1.34
CA LYS A 39 30.28 -20.09 -0.77
C LYS A 39 30.80 -21.12 0.27
N PRO A 40 29.95 -21.94 0.91
CA PRO A 40 29.64 -21.97 2.33
C PRO A 40 30.39 -23.05 3.16
N ALA A 41 30.25 -23.02 4.49
CA ALA A 41 30.57 -24.15 5.36
C ALA A 41 29.42 -24.43 6.35
N LYS A 42 29.13 -25.73 6.52
CA LYS A 42 28.06 -26.34 7.35
C LYS A 42 28.72 -27.35 8.31
N GLY A 43 28.18 -27.45 9.53
CA GLY A 43 28.41 -28.54 10.51
C GLY A 43 28.00 -28.06 11.91
N GLU A 44 26.79 -28.37 12.43
CA GLU A 44 26.40 -29.54 13.27
C GLU A 44 27.09 -29.56 14.66
N LYS A 45 26.52 -29.92 15.83
CA LYS A 45 25.20 -30.20 16.44
C LYS A 45 25.48 -30.64 17.90
N GLY A 46 24.53 -30.48 18.85
CA GLY A 46 24.52 -31.13 20.19
C GLY A 46 24.91 -30.17 21.35
N ASP A 47 24.18 -29.98 22.45
CA ASP A 47 23.27 -30.90 23.15
C ASP A 47 22.18 -30.19 24.00
N LYS A 48 21.02 -30.87 24.05
CA LYS A 48 19.89 -30.95 24.99
C LYS A 48 19.50 -29.87 26.04
N ALA A 49 18.19 -29.58 25.94
CA ALA A 49 17.15 -29.62 26.98
C ALA A 49 16.96 -28.44 27.95
N ALA A 50 16.00 -27.57 27.62
CA ALA A 50 14.98 -27.12 28.55
C ALA A 50 13.67 -26.87 27.79
N ALA A 51 12.71 -27.79 27.91
CA ALA A 51 11.35 -27.58 27.44
C ALA A 51 10.71 -26.44 28.26
N LYS A 52 10.74 -25.22 27.72
CA LYS A 52 9.90 -24.14 28.21
C LYS A 52 8.47 -24.38 27.74
N LYS A 53 7.57 -24.44 28.70
CA LYS A 53 6.13 -24.36 28.48
C LYS A 53 5.80 -23.20 27.55
N ASP A 54 5.13 -23.57 26.47
CA ASP A 54 4.13 -22.84 25.71
C ASP A 54 3.92 -21.37 26.11
N SER A 55 4.67 -20.51 25.43
CA SER A 55 4.25 -19.16 25.12
C SER A 55 4.16 -19.15 23.61
N GLY A 56 2.97 -18.91 23.05
CA GLY A 56 2.73 -18.89 21.60
C GLY A 56 3.73 -18.00 20.84
N PRO A 57 3.74 -18.05 19.50
CA PRO A 57 4.75 -17.37 18.71
C PRO A 57 4.84 -15.89 19.10
N LYS A 58 5.98 -15.50 19.68
CA LYS A 58 6.29 -14.09 19.94
C LYS A 58 6.30 -13.35 18.60
N GLU A 59 5.72 -12.15 18.59
CA GLU A 59 5.73 -11.25 17.44
C GLU A 59 7.13 -11.17 16.81
N SER A 60 7.19 -11.32 15.48
CA SER A 60 8.44 -11.13 14.74
C SER A 60 8.77 -9.65 14.57
N VAL A 61 10.03 -9.32 14.26
CA VAL A 61 10.43 -7.93 13.97
C VAL A 61 9.64 -7.36 12.78
N SER A 62 9.41 -8.16 11.73
CA SER A 62 8.61 -7.75 10.57
C SER A 62 7.16 -7.42 10.97
N GLN A 63 6.56 -8.23 11.85
CA GLN A 63 5.22 -8.00 12.38
C GLN A 63 5.14 -6.74 13.25
N ALA A 64 6.15 -6.49 14.09
CA ALA A 64 6.23 -5.27 14.89
C ALA A 64 6.33 -4.02 14.00
N ASN A 65 7.16 -4.07 12.95
CA ASN A 65 7.29 -2.98 11.98
C ASN A 65 5.98 -2.74 11.20
N ALA A 66 5.31 -3.81 10.76
CA ALA A 66 4.00 -3.70 10.10
C ALA A 66 2.94 -3.09 11.01
N ARG A 67 2.94 -3.43 12.31
CA ARG A 67 2.07 -2.82 13.31
C ARG A 67 2.35 -1.32 13.44
N GLU A 68 3.61 -0.93 13.56
CA GLU A 68 3.98 0.49 13.66
C GLU A 68 3.60 1.28 12.40
N ALA A 69 3.86 0.71 11.22
CA ALA A 69 3.44 1.32 9.95
C ALA A 69 1.91 1.50 9.87
N ALA A 70 1.15 0.47 10.26
CA ALA A 70 -0.31 0.56 10.30
C ALA A 70 -0.80 1.65 11.27
N ALA A 71 -0.17 1.80 12.43
CA ALA A 71 -0.50 2.87 13.39
C ALA A 71 -0.26 4.26 12.77
N ASN A 72 0.92 4.48 12.20
CA ASN A 72 1.28 5.74 11.54
C ASN A 72 0.31 6.13 10.41
N TYR A 73 -0.15 5.14 9.64
CA TYR A 73 -1.16 5.39 8.61
C TYR A 73 -2.50 5.85 9.17
N LEU A 74 -2.98 5.18 10.22
CA LEU A 74 -4.26 5.50 10.84
C LEU A 74 -4.23 6.84 11.59
N ASP A 75 -3.05 7.30 12.01
CA ASP A 75 -2.87 8.63 12.60
C ASP A 75 -2.91 9.76 11.55
N TYR A 76 -2.50 9.48 10.31
CA TYR A 76 -2.47 10.47 9.24
C TYR A 76 -3.74 10.52 8.40
N SER A 77 -4.38 9.37 8.14
CA SER A 77 -5.53 9.30 7.25
C SER A 77 -6.46 8.14 7.56
N ALA A 78 -7.70 8.24 7.08
CA ALA A 78 -8.70 7.20 7.27
C ALA A 78 -8.50 6.05 6.29
N PHE A 79 -8.48 4.82 6.79
CA PHE A 79 -8.31 3.62 5.96
C PHE A 79 -9.36 2.55 6.25
N SER A 80 -9.76 1.82 5.20
CA SER A 80 -10.41 0.53 5.39
C SER A 80 -9.37 -0.51 5.83
N ARG A 81 -9.82 -1.55 6.56
CA ARG A 81 -8.95 -2.66 6.94
C ARG A 81 -8.25 -3.27 5.72
N THR A 82 -9.00 -3.51 4.64
CA THR A 82 -8.44 -4.14 3.44
C THR A 82 -7.55 -3.19 2.64
N GLY A 83 -7.87 -1.91 2.61
CA GLY A 83 -7.04 -0.86 2.01
C GLY A 83 -5.69 -0.76 2.71
N LEU A 84 -5.67 -0.72 4.05
CA LEU A 84 -4.41 -0.65 4.79
C LEU A 84 -3.56 -1.91 4.64
N ILE A 85 -4.17 -3.10 4.60
CA ILE A 85 -3.44 -4.35 4.31
C ILE A 85 -2.80 -4.28 2.91
N LYS A 86 -3.53 -3.79 1.90
CA LYS A 86 -2.99 -3.62 0.53
C LYS A 86 -1.84 -2.62 0.50
N GLN A 87 -1.95 -1.52 1.26
CA GLN A 87 -0.90 -0.50 1.37
C GLN A 87 0.39 -1.11 1.93
N LEU A 88 0.32 -1.82 3.06
CA LEU A 88 1.48 -2.48 3.65
C LEU A 88 2.07 -3.56 2.72
N LYS A 89 1.23 -4.31 1.98
CA LYS A 89 1.73 -5.25 0.97
C LYS A 89 2.47 -4.55 -0.16
N PHE A 90 1.99 -3.40 -0.61
CA PHE A 90 2.66 -2.58 -1.63
C PHE A 90 4.04 -2.10 -1.16
N GLU A 91 4.19 -1.82 0.13
CA GLU A 91 5.47 -1.45 0.77
C GLU A 91 6.41 -2.63 1.02
N GLY A 92 6.01 -3.85 0.66
CA GLY A 92 6.87 -5.03 0.71
C GLY A 92 6.70 -5.91 1.95
N TYR A 93 5.73 -5.63 2.82
CA TYR A 93 5.38 -6.58 3.88
C TYR A 93 4.75 -7.84 3.28
N SER A 94 5.07 -8.99 3.87
CA SER A 94 4.35 -10.23 3.55
C SER A 94 2.87 -10.07 3.90
N GLU A 95 1.99 -10.80 3.21
CA GLU A 95 0.55 -10.75 3.51
C GLU A 95 0.25 -11.09 4.97
N LYS A 96 0.96 -12.07 5.53
CA LYS A 96 0.82 -12.47 6.94
C LYS A 96 1.19 -11.33 7.90
N ASP A 97 2.26 -10.60 7.60
CA ASP A 97 2.73 -9.52 8.46
C ASP A 97 1.86 -8.26 8.31
N ALA A 98 1.42 -7.94 7.09
CA ALA A 98 0.48 -6.85 6.84
C ALA A 98 -0.86 -7.08 7.54
N VAL A 99 -1.46 -8.27 7.41
CA VAL A 99 -2.69 -8.64 8.14
C VAL A 99 -2.49 -8.52 9.63
N TYR A 100 -1.39 -9.06 10.15
CA TYR A 100 -1.07 -8.98 11.57
C TYR A 100 -0.94 -7.52 12.04
N GLY A 101 -0.20 -6.68 11.32
CA GLY A 101 0.05 -5.28 11.69
C GLY A 101 -1.23 -4.44 11.76
N VAL A 102 -2.12 -4.65 10.78
CA VAL A 102 -3.43 -3.97 10.74
C VAL A 102 -4.37 -4.48 11.83
N ASP A 103 -4.45 -5.79 12.05
CA ASP A 103 -5.33 -6.36 13.09
C ASP A 103 -4.88 -6.01 14.50
N ALA A 104 -3.56 -5.88 14.72
CA ALA A 104 -3.00 -5.47 16.00
C ALA A 104 -3.43 -4.06 16.42
N GLN A 105 -3.84 -3.19 15.48
CA GLN A 105 -4.34 -1.84 15.80
C GLN A 105 -5.66 -1.87 16.56
N LYS A 106 -6.47 -2.92 16.40
CA LYS A 106 -7.83 -3.00 16.96
C LYS A 106 -8.65 -1.74 16.64
N ALA A 107 -8.45 -1.19 15.45
CA ALA A 107 -9.11 0.04 15.03
C ALA A 107 -10.62 -0.15 14.93
N ASP A 108 -11.36 0.92 15.24
CA ASP A 108 -12.79 0.96 15.01
C ASP A 108 -13.05 1.28 13.53
N TRP A 109 -13.26 0.22 12.75
CA TRP A 109 -13.45 0.33 11.30
C TRP A 109 -14.73 1.07 10.91
N MET A 110 -15.73 1.17 11.79
CA MET A 110 -16.90 2.01 11.56
C MET A 110 -16.54 3.49 11.69
N LYS A 111 -15.71 3.85 12.68
CA LYS A 111 -15.17 5.22 12.80
C LYS A 111 -14.27 5.58 11.63
N GLN A 112 -13.43 4.65 11.17
CA GLN A 112 -12.60 4.86 9.98
C GLN A 112 -13.44 5.11 8.72
N ALA A 113 -14.55 4.39 8.54
CA ALA A 113 -15.46 4.63 7.42
C ALA A 113 -16.17 6.00 7.50
N ALA A 114 -16.54 6.44 8.71
CA ALA A 114 -17.10 7.77 8.93
C ALA A 114 -16.09 8.88 8.61
N ALA A 115 -14.87 8.78 9.12
CA ALA A 115 -13.79 9.73 8.85
C ALA A 115 -13.42 9.77 7.36
N SER A 116 -13.33 8.61 6.70
CA SER A 116 -13.10 8.55 5.25
C SER A 116 -14.25 9.22 4.48
N GLY A 117 -15.50 8.97 4.88
CA GLY A 117 -16.66 9.61 4.28
C GLY A 117 -16.67 11.13 4.43
N GLU A 118 -16.25 11.63 5.59
CA GLU A 118 -16.08 13.07 5.87
C GLU A 118 -15.03 13.68 4.93
N ASN A 119 -13.84 13.09 4.87
CA ASN A 119 -12.74 13.54 4.02
C ASN A 119 -13.15 13.65 2.53
N TYR A 120 -13.91 12.68 2.01
CA TYR A 120 -14.41 12.77 0.64
C TYR A 120 -15.38 13.93 0.44
N LEU A 121 -16.27 14.17 1.41
CA LEU A 121 -17.27 15.23 1.34
C LEU A 121 -16.67 16.63 1.48
N GLU A 122 -15.55 16.76 2.19
CA GLU A 122 -14.77 18.01 2.24
C GLU A 122 -14.18 18.36 0.86
N MET A 123 -13.80 17.35 0.08
CA MET A 123 -13.16 17.55 -1.23
C MET A 123 -14.15 17.65 -2.39
N SER A 124 -15.30 16.97 -2.31
CA SER A 124 -16.27 16.87 -3.40
C SER A 124 -17.66 16.49 -2.91
N SER A 125 -18.70 16.89 -3.64
CA SER A 125 -20.08 16.51 -3.31
C SER A 125 -20.39 15.09 -3.79
N PHE A 126 -21.06 14.31 -2.94
CA PHE A 126 -21.57 12.98 -3.26
C PHE A 126 -23.07 12.86 -2.96
N SER A 127 -23.77 12.02 -3.72
CA SER A 127 -25.05 11.47 -3.25
C SER A 127 -24.77 10.39 -2.20
N ARG A 128 -25.79 10.05 -1.39
CA ARG A 128 -25.68 8.94 -0.41
C ARG A 128 -25.14 7.66 -1.04
N GLN A 129 -25.77 7.21 -2.13
CA GLN A 129 -25.37 5.98 -2.80
C GLN A 129 -23.97 6.10 -3.40
N GLY A 130 -23.63 7.26 -3.98
CA GLY A 130 -22.30 7.51 -4.51
C GLY A 130 -21.21 7.40 -3.44
N LEU A 131 -21.42 7.98 -2.25
CA LEU A 131 -20.45 7.87 -1.16
C LEU A 131 -20.31 6.44 -0.64
N ILE A 132 -21.42 5.70 -0.54
CA ILE A 132 -21.40 4.28 -0.16
C ILE A 132 -20.55 3.46 -1.15
N ASP A 133 -20.75 3.68 -2.45
CA ASP A 133 -20.00 2.94 -3.46
C ASP A 133 -18.52 3.35 -3.50
N GLN A 134 -18.20 4.63 -3.23
CA GLN A 134 -16.83 5.08 -3.05
C GLN A 134 -16.15 4.37 -1.88
N LEU A 135 -16.78 4.36 -0.69
CA LEU A 135 -16.20 3.70 0.48
C LEU A 135 -16.04 2.18 0.28
N LYS A 136 -16.96 1.53 -0.44
CA LYS A 136 -16.80 0.13 -0.84
C LYS A 136 -15.62 -0.07 -1.80
N PHE A 137 -15.40 0.86 -2.73
CA PHE A 137 -14.23 0.83 -3.62
C PHE A 137 -12.93 0.95 -2.82
N GLU A 138 -12.90 1.82 -1.80
CA GLU A 138 -11.78 1.93 -0.83
C GLU A 138 -11.61 0.69 0.06
N GLY A 139 -12.53 -0.29 -0.03
CA GLY A 139 -12.41 -1.59 0.63
C GLY A 139 -13.09 -1.70 1.99
N PHE A 140 -13.98 -0.76 2.35
CA PHE A 140 -14.89 -0.92 3.48
C PHE A 140 -15.98 -1.96 3.19
N THR A 141 -16.49 -2.62 4.23
CA THR A 141 -17.65 -3.51 4.06
C THR A 141 -18.91 -2.70 3.71
N PRO A 142 -19.95 -3.32 3.13
CA PRO A 142 -21.21 -2.61 2.86
C PRO A 142 -21.80 -1.90 4.08
N GLU A 143 -21.72 -2.54 5.26
CA GLU A 143 -22.22 -1.99 6.52
C GLU A 143 -21.39 -0.79 6.98
N GLN A 144 -20.07 -0.86 6.87
CA GLN A 144 -19.15 0.24 7.19
C GLN A 144 -19.36 1.43 6.25
N ALA A 145 -19.48 1.19 4.95
CA ALA A 145 -19.74 2.23 3.96
C ALA A 145 -21.11 2.90 4.20
N ALA A 146 -22.16 2.12 4.44
CA ALA A 146 -23.48 2.64 4.77
C ALA A 146 -23.48 3.44 6.08
N TYR A 147 -22.71 3.00 7.08
CA TYR A 147 -22.51 3.75 8.32
C TYR A 147 -21.77 5.07 8.08
N GLY A 148 -20.70 5.05 7.29
CA GLY A 148 -19.93 6.25 6.95
C GLY A 148 -20.76 7.32 6.26
N ALA A 149 -21.59 6.93 5.28
CA ALA A 149 -22.53 7.86 4.65
C ALA A 149 -23.55 8.42 5.65
N LYS A 150 -24.19 7.55 6.45
CA LYS A 150 -25.17 7.96 7.47
C LYS A 150 -24.56 8.94 8.49
N LYS A 151 -23.33 8.68 8.94
CA LYS A 151 -22.66 9.50 9.96
C LYS A 151 -22.35 10.91 9.46
N ASN A 152 -22.18 11.07 8.15
CA ASN A 152 -21.96 12.34 7.47
C ASN A 152 -23.26 12.98 6.91
N GLY A 153 -24.42 12.54 7.39
CA GLY A 153 -25.71 13.16 7.06
C GLY A 153 -26.33 12.70 5.74
N LEU A 154 -25.84 11.61 5.14
CA LEU A 154 -26.34 11.05 3.88
C LEU A 154 -27.18 9.77 4.04
#